data_AF-A0A966FZQ7-F1
#
_entry.id   AF-A0A966FZQ7-F1
#
_cell.length_a   1.000
_cell.length_b   1.000
_cell.length_c   1.000
_cell.angle_alpha   90.00
_cell.angle_beta   90.00
_cell.angle_gamma   90.00
#
_symmetry.space_group_name_H-M   'P 1'
#
loop_
_entity.id
_entity.type
_entity.pdbx_description
1 polymer ?
#
loop_
_entity_poly.entity_id
_entity_poly.type
_entity_poly.pdbx_seq_one_letter_code
_entity_poly.pdbx_strand_id
1 'polypeptide(L)' 'NYEIWKENPFHPSLEFKEVKPREKIWSVRVGIGWRALGIKKSDEEKIVWFWVGSHSEYDKILGKN' A
#
# COMPACT_ATOMS: atom_id res chain seq x y z
N ASN A 1 -7.19 -10.73 4.54
CA ASN A 1 -6.58 -9.38 4.63
C ASN A 1 -7.56 -8.31 5.08
N TYR A 2 -8.79 -8.25 4.56
CA TYR A 2 -9.76 -7.23 4.97
C TYR A 2 -10.15 -7.29 6.46
N GLU A 3 -10.44 -8.48 7.01
CA GLU A 3 -10.76 -8.62 8.43
C GLU A 3 -9.62 -8.14 9.34
N ILE A 4 -8.38 -8.57 9.05
CA ILE A 4 -7.17 -8.10 9.74
C ILE A 4 -7.04 -6.58 9.65
N TRP A 5 -7.33 -5.98 8.49
CA TRP A 5 -7.27 -4.53 8.32
C TRP A 5 -8.34 -3.78 9.12
N LYS A 6 -9.56 -4.32 9.24
CA LYS A 6 -10.60 -3.73 10.10
C LYS A 6 -10.22 -3.75 11.58
N GLU A 7 -9.57 -4.83 12.04
CA GLU A 7 -9.15 -4.98 13.44
C GLU A 7 -7.88 -4.19 13.76
N ASN A 8 -6.87 -4.27 12.90
CA ASN A 8 -5.59 -3.62 13.06
C ASN A 8 -4.97 -3.27 11.69
N PRO A 9 -5.18 -2.03 11.20
CA PRO A 9 -4.60 -1.56 9.94
C PRO A 9 -3.07 -1.60 9.89
N PHE A 10 -2.41 -1.63 11.05
CA PHE A 10 -0.95 -1.65 11.20
C PHE A 10 -0.39 -3.04 11.48
N HIS A 11 -1.22 -4.09 11.34
CA HIS A 11 -0.75 -5.46 11.54
C HIS A 11 0.41 -5.78 10.57
N PRO A 12 1.53 -6.38 11.03
CA PRO A 12 2.72 -6.58 10.21
C PRO A 12 2.48 -7.36 8.91
N SER A 13 1.51 -8.28 8.89
CA SER A 13 1.15 -9.07 7.70
C SER A 13 0.48 -8.28 6.56
N LEU A 14 0.02 -7.06 6.85
CA LEU A 14 -0.49 -6.12 5.87
C LEU A 14 0.64 -5.34 5.19
N GLU A 15 1.87 -5.41 5.71
CA GLU A 15 3.03 -4.67 5.17
C GLU A 15 2.70 -3.21 4.86
N PHE A 16 1.89 -2.57 5.69
CA PHE A 16 1.46 -1.20 5.48
C PHE A 16 2.64 -0.25 5.70
N LYS A 17 3.16 0.35 4.62
CA LYS A 17 4.41 1.12 4.65
C LYS A 17 4.50 2.18 3.56
N GLU A 18 5.29 3.21 3.82
CA GLU A 18 5.67 4.20 2.81
C GLU A 18 6.72 3.58 1.85
N VAL A 19 6.48 3.71 0.55
CA VAL A 19 7.31 3.09 -0.51
C VAL A 19 7.94 4.11 -1.45
N LYS A 20 7.36 5.31 -1.59
CA LYS A 20 8.02 6.47 -2.20
C LYS A 20 7.76 7.75 -1.38
N PRO A 21 8.69 8.12 -0.47
CA PRO A 21 8.45 9.23 0.46
C PRO A 21 8.30 10.62 -0.19
N ARG A 22 9.01 10.88 -1.30
CA ARG A 22 8.93 12.17 -2.00
C ARG A 22 7.52 12.41 -2.57
N GLU A 23 6.91 11.36 -3.08
CA GLU A 23 5.56 11.34 -3.65
C GLU A 23 4.48 10.99 -2.63
N LYS A 24 4.86 10.71 -1.36
CA LYS A 24 3.97 10.27 -0.28
C LYS A 24 3.14 9.06 -0.65
N ILE A 25 3.76 8.11 -1.36
CA ILE A 25 3.11 6.86 -1.79
C ILE A 25 3.31 5.78 -0.73
N TRP A 26 2.17 5.19 -0.34
CA TRP A 26 2.05 4.10 0.61
C TRP A 26 1.57 2.84 -0.08
N SER A 27 1.97 1.69 0.46
CA SER A 27 1.59 0.35 0.00
C SER A 27 0.90 -0.43 1.11
N VAL A 28 -0.05 -1.28 0.74
CA VAL A 28 -0.63 -2.30 1.62
C VAL A 28 -0.76 -3.64 0.88
N ARG A 29 -0.50 -4.74 1.60
CA ARG A 29 -0.72 -6.12 1.17
C ARG A 29 -2.17 -6.49 1.32
N VAL A 30 -2.85 -6.71 0.19
CA VAL A 30 -4.25 -7.13 0.13
C VAL A 30 -4.42 -8.63 -0.16
N GLY A 31 -3.34 -9.33 -0.49
CA GLY A 31 -3.27 -10.77 -0.66
C GLY A 31 -1.84 -11.24 -0.90
N ILE A 32 -1.62 -12.55 -1.08
CA ILE A 32 -0.26 -13.10 -1.18
C ILE A 32 0.54 -12.51 -2.35
N GLY A 33 -0.08 -12.40 -3.53
CA GLY A 33 0.51 -11.81 -4.72
C GLY A 33 -0.04 -10.45 -5.10
N TRP A 34 -0.76 -9.76 -4.20
CA TRP A 34 -1.47 -8.51 -4.52
C TRP A 34 -1.08 -7.38 -3.60
N ARG A 35 -0.93 -6.18 -4.17
CA ARG A 35 -0.63 -4.93 -3.47
C ARG A 35 -1.58 -3.83 -3.94
N ALA A 36 -1.85 -2.87 -3.05
CA ALA A 36 -2.51 -1.62 -3.40
C ALA A 36 -1.57 -0.45 -3.08
N LEU A 37 -1.65 0.60 -3.90
CA LEU A 37 -0.89 1.84 -3.73
C LEU A 37 -1.85 3.01 -3.51
N GLY A 38 -1.47 3.89 -2.60
CA GLY A 38 -2.22 5.08 -2.28
C GLY A 38 -1.33 6.26 -1.93
N ILE A 39 -1.87 7.47 -2.07
CA ILE A 39 -1.19 8.70 -1.67
C ILE A 39 -1.78 9.14 -0.34
N LYS A 40 -0.91 9.42 0.64
CA LYS A 40 -1.31 10.05 1.90
C LYS A 40 -1.29 11.57 1.73
N LYS A 41 -2.44 12.21 1.95
CA LYS A 41 -2.50 13.67 1.94
C LYS A 41 -1.87 14.25 3.21
N SER A 42 -1.25 15.42 3.11
CA SER A 42 -0.45 16.01 4.20
C SER A 42 -1.31 16.59 5.32
N ASP A 43 -2.54 16.97 4.96
CA ASP A 43 -3.53 17.70 5.74
C ASP A 43 -4.64 16.78 6.29
N GLU A 44 -4.71 15.54 5.81
CA GLU A 44 -5.73 14.57 6.20
C GLU A 44 -5.06 13.22 6.55
N GLU A 45 -5.55 12.55 7.61
CA GLU A 45 -5.17 11.16 7.91
C GLU A 45 -5.77 10.13 6.92
N LYS A 46 -6.08 10.57 5.70
CA LYS A 46 -6.70 9.74 4.66
C LYS A 46 -5.68 9.34 3.60
N ILE A 47 -5.84 8.13 3.11
CA ILE A 47 -5.14 7.62 1.94
C ILE A 47 -6.12 7.52 0.79
N VAL A 48 -5.74 8.07 -0.35
CA VAL A 48 -6.46 7.87 -1.62
C VAL A 48 -5.77 6.73 -2.35
N TRP A 49 -6.42 5.57 -2.40
CA TRP A 49 -5.96 4.41 -3.16
C TRP A 49 -6.21 4.64 -4.65
N PHE A 50 -5.16 4.55 -5.46
CA PHE A 50 -5.23 4.82 -6.90
C PHE A 50 -4.90 3.59 -7.76
N TRP A 51 -4.37 2.53 -7.15
CA TRP A 51 -3.98 1.33 -7.87
C TRP A 51 -4.06 0.08 -6.98
N VAL A 52 -4.44 -1.04 -7.59
CA VAL A 52 -4.34 -2.39 -7.03
C VAL A 52 -3.93 -3.35 -8.14
N GLY A 53 -3.01 -4.26 -7.85
CA GLY A 53 -2.51 -5.20 -8.85
C GLY A 53 -1.56 -6.23 -8.28
N SER A 54 -0.94 -6.98 -9.19
CA SER A 54 -0.02 -8.06 -8.85
C SER A 54 1.30 -7.53 -8.26
N HIS A 55 2.02 -8.40 -7.55
CA HIS A 55 3.34 -8.06 -7.00
C HIS A 55 4.34 -7.67 -8.10
N SER A 56 4.29 -8.34 -9.26
CA SER A 56 5.19 -8.04 -10.38
C SER A 56 4.90 -6.67 -11.02
N GLU A 57 3.63 -6.26 -11.11
CA GLU A 57 3.27 -4.90 -11.55
C GLU A 57 3.64 -3.85 -10.51
N TYR A 58 3.45 -4.16 -9.23
CA TYR A 58 3.88 -3.32 -8.12
C TYR A 58 5.40 -3.04 -8.19
N ASP A 59 6.23 -4.05 -8.43
CA ASP A 59 7.67 -3.88 -8.54
C ASP A 59 8.05 -2.98 -9.72
N LYS A 60 7.38 -3.15 -10.87
CA LYS A 60 7.54 -2.27 -12.04
C LYS A 60 7.19 -0.81 -11.73
N ILE A 61 6.06 -0.55 -11.04
CA ILE A 61 5.65 0.81 -10.64
C ILE A 61 6.67 1.44 -9.68
N LEU A 62 7.26 0.62 -8.80
CA LEU A 62 8.29 1.07 -7.87
C LEU A 62 9.69 1.16 -8.49
N GLY A 63 9.90 0.68 -9.71
CA GLY A 63 11.21 0.63 -10.34
C GLY A 63 12.17 -0.33 -9.62
N LYS A 64 11.62 -1.39 -8.98
CA LYS A 64 12.41 -2.45 -8.37
C LYS A 64 12.64 -3.52 -9.44
N ASN A 65 13.91 -3.80 -9.73
CA ASN A 65 14.35 -4.92 -10.55
C ASN A 65 14.80 -6.06 -9.65
#